data_AF-A0A959UHG2-F1
#
_entry.id   AF-A0A959UHG2-F1
#
_cell.length_a   1.000
_cell.length_b   1.000
_cell.length_c   1.000
_cell.angle_alpha   90.00
_cell.angle_beta   90.00
_cell.angle_gamma   90.00
#
_symmetry.space_group_name_H-M   'P 1'
#
loop_
_entity.id
_entity.type
_entity.pdbx_description
1 polymer ?
#
loop_
_entity_poly.entity_id
_entity_poly.type
_entity_poly.pdbx_seq_one_letter_code
_entity_poly.pdbx_strand_id
1 'polypeptide(L)'
;RGNWSRDDNTLLSGDYEPLVPAFLKMNVDQFVLEFATPRAGDIAVVGKALSHKELGLGVINPRTDDIESVDFIVQKVEEALKYYSPDKIFLNTDCGFGCFAERCVNDEQNAFEKIRQMAKAAKSLREKYA
;
A
#
# COMPACT_ATOMS: atom_id res chain seq x y z
N ARG A 1 -11.37 0.74 19.93
CA ARG A 1 -10.35 0.31 18.96
C ARG A 1 -10.90 0.60 17.59
N GLY A 2 -10.31 1.51 16.84
CA GLY A 2 -10.83 1.90 15.54
C GLY A 2 -9.74 2.55 14.71
N ASN A 3 -9.78 2.30 13.41
CA ASN A 3 -8.80 2.79 12.44
C ASN A 3 -8.98 4.30 12.14
N TRP A 4 -9.38 5.09 13.13
CA TRP A 4 -9.70 6.52 13.00
C TRP A 4 -8.56 7.43 13.45
N SER A 5 -7.57 6.88 14.17
CA SER A 5 -6.47 7.67 14.71
C SER A 5 -5.45 8.02 13.63
N ARG A 6 -4.86 9.21 13.74
CA ARG A 6 -3.65 9.57 13.00
C ARG A 6 -2.38 9.06 13.69
N ASP A 7 -2.49 8.65 14.96
CA ASP A 7 -1.41 8.02 15.71
C ASP A 7 -1.29 6.54 15.32
N ASP A 8 -0.22 6.22 14.57
CA ASP A 8 0.07 4.90 14.04
C ASP A 8 0.29 3.86 15.16
N ASN A 9 0.70 4.28 16.37
CA ASN A 9 0.90 3.39 17.52
C ASN A 9 -0.41 2.78 18.05
N THR A 10 -1.55 3.34 17.68
CA THR A 10 -2.86 2.83 18.08
C THR A 10 -3.38 1.72 17.15
N LEU A 11 -2.69 1.48 16.04
CA LEU A 11 -3.03 0.46 15.05
C LEU A 11 -2.32 -0.87 15.38
N LEU A 12 -2.85 -1.97 14.83
CA LEU A 12 -2.26 -3.31 15.02
C LEU A 12 -0.89 -3.38 14.37
N SER A 13 0.16 -3.76 15.07
CA SER A 13 1.50 -3.94 14.48
C SER A 13 1.83 -5.40 14.22
N GLY A 14 2.64 -5.64 13.17
CA GLY A 14 3.02 -6.98 12.75
C GLY A 14 2.91 -7.12 11.23
N ASP A 15 3.75 -7.99 10.68
CA ASP A 15 3.68 -8.34 9.27
C ASP A 15 2.49 -9.27 8.96
N TYR A 16 2.39 -9.66 7.70
CA TYR A 16 1.33 -10.53 7.22
C TYR A 16 1.58 -12.03 7.47
N GLU A 17 2.70 -12.44 8.06
CA GLU A 17 3.07 -13.86 8.22
C GLU A 17 1.98 -14.67 8.95
N PRO A 18 1.40 -14.18 10.07
CA PRO A 18 0.34 -14.91 10.77
C PRO A 18 -0.94 -15.10 9.93
N LEU A 19 -1.15 -14.26 8.91
CA LEU A 19 -2.33 -14.28 8.06
C LEU A 19 -2.15 -15.13 6.79
N VAL A 20 -0.92 -15.50 6.43
CA VAL A 20 -0.62 -16.31 5.23
C VAL A 20 -1.46 -17.60 5.14
N PRO A 21 -1.64 -18.41 6.21
CA PRO A 21 -2.46 -19.62 6.13
C PRO A 21 -3.93 -19.34 5.81
N ALA A 22 -4.44 -18.16 6.16
CA ALA A 22 -5.79 -17.74 5.82
C ALA A 22 -5.84 -17.23 4.37
N PHE A 23 -4.88 -16.39 3.97
CA PHE A 23 -4.79 -15.85 2.60
C PHE A 23 -4.72 -16.96 1.54
N LEU A 24 -3.95 -18.01 1.78
CA LEU A 24 -3.85 -19.15 0.85
C LEU A 24 -5.16 -19.93 0.67
N LYS A 25 -6.13 -19.78 1.57
CA LYS A 25 -7.47 -20.41 1.48
C LYS A 25 -8.52 -19.49 0.84
N MET A 26 -8.21 -18.21 0.63
CA MET A 26 -9.16 -17.25 0.07
C MET A 26 -9.23 -17.40 -1.45
N ASN A 27 -10.45 -17.46 -1.98
CA ASN A 27 -10.69 -17.46 -3.41
C ASN A 27 -10.89 -16.02 -3.92
N VAL A 28 -9.80 -15.27 -3.97
CA VAL A 28 -9.76 -13.90 -4.47
C VAL A 28 -8.71 -13.77 -5.58
N ASP A 29 -8.87 -12.78 -6.43
CA ASP A 29 -7.92 -12.47 -7.51
C ASP A 29 -6.78 -11.57 -7.02
N GLN A 30 -7.11 -10.62 -6.14
CA GLN A 30 -6.21 -9.56 -5.70
C GLN A 30 -6.22 -9.38 -4.17
N PHE A 31 -5.04 -9.16 -3.59
CA PHE A 31 -4.86 -8.72 -2.21
C PHE A 31 -4.42 -7.25 -2.19
N VAL A 32 -5.23 -6.37 -1.60
CA VAL A 32 -4.92 -4.94 -1.42
C VAL A 32 -4.43 -4.72 0.01
N LEU A 33 -3.15 -4.41 0.17
CA LEU A 33 -2.44 -4.45 1.46
C LEU A 33 -1.66 -3.15 1.73
N GLU A 34 -1.32 -2.92 3.00
CA GLU A 34 -0.61 -1.72 3.47
C GLU A 34 0.91 -1.95 3.40
N PHE A 35 1.65 -1.05 2.74
CA PHE A 35 3.13 -1.10 2.68
C PHE A 35 3.81 0.28 2.74
N ALA A 36 3.04 1.37 2.88
CA ALA A 36 3.60 2.70 3.08
C ALA A 36 4.06 2.87 4.52
N THR A 37 3.30 2.36 5.50
CA THR A 37 3.72 2.31 6.90
C THR A 37 4.76 1.20 7.17
N PRO A 38 5.84 1.47 7.93
CA PRO A 38 6.79 0.43 8.36
C PRO A 38 6.16 -0.60 9.31
N ARG A 39 5.01 -0.29 9.92
CA ARG A 39 4.30 -1.16 10.87
C ARG A 39 3.80 -2.47 10.24
N ALA A 40 3.42 -2.43 8.96
CA ALA A 40 2.80 -3.55 8.25
C ALA A 40 3.81 -4.58 7.73
N GLY A 41 5.10 -4.38 8.01
CA GLY A 41 6.17 -5.29 7.64
C GLY A 41 6.65 -5.15 6.20
N ASP A 42 7.39 -6.15 5.74
CA ASP A 42 8.03 -6.18 4.43
C ASP A 42 7.18 -6.99 3.42
N ILE A 43 7.22 -6.58 2.15
CA ILE A 43 6.59 -7.28 1.03
C ILE A 43 7.07 -8.72 0.88
N ALA A 44 8.27 -9.06 1.36
CA ALA A 44 8.89 -10.38 1.21
C ALA A 44 7.99 -11.55 1.66
N VAL A 45 7.22 -11.38 2.75
CA VAL A 45 6.32 -12.42 3.26
C VAL A 45 5.21 -12.71 2.25
N VAL A 46 4.53 -11.65 1.80
CA VAL A 46 3.43 -11.72 0.84
C VAL A 46 3.93 -12.12 -0.54
N GLY A 47 5.08 -11.60 -0.97
CA GLY A 47 5.71 -11.93 -2.25
C GLY A 47 6.10 -13.40 -2.37
N LYS A 48 6.61 -14.03 -1.31
CA LYS A 48 6.94 -15.46 -1.32
C LYS A 48 5.70 -16.34 -1.34
N ALA A 49 4.63 -15.94 -0.66
CA ALA A 49 3.44 -16.78 -0.49
C ALA A 49 2.38 -16.57 -1.58
N LEU A 50 2.19 -15.34 -2.07
CA LEU A 50 1.02 -14.91 -2.83
C LEU A 50 1.34 -14.37 -4.23
N SER A 51 2.58 -14.47 -4.72
CA SER A 51 3.00 -13.99 -6.06
C SER A 51 2.22 -14.58 -7.25
N HIS A 52 1.48 -15.66 -7.03
CA HIS A 52 0.57 -16.21 -8.03
C HIS A 52 -0.70 -15.37 -8.22
N LYS A 53 -1.07 -14.52 -7.25
CA LYS A 53 -2.22 -13.58 -7.26
C LYS A 53 -1.79 -12.16 -7.64
N GLU A 54 -2.75 -11.26 -7.79
CA GLU A 54 -2.49 -9.84 -7.96
C GLU A 54 -2.26 -9.14 -6.61
N LEU A 55 -1.49 -8.06 -6.64
CA LEU A 55 -1.15 -7.25 -5.49
C LEU A 55 -1.61 -5.80 -5.69
N GLY A 56 -2.51 -5.35 -4.83
CA GLY A 56 -2.66 -3.93 -4.50
C GLY A 56 -1.59 -3.55 -3.48
N LEU A 57 -0.57 -2.84 -3.94
CA LEU A 57 0.55 -2.33 -3.17
C LEU A 57 0.19 -0.95 -2.60
N GLY A 58 -0.10 -0.89 -1.30
CA GLY A 58 -0.27 0.35 -0.54
C GLY A 58 1.05 1.13 -0.45
N VAL A 59 1.12 2.29 -1.10
CA VAL A 59 2.35 3.11 -1.20
C VAL A 59 2.18 4.53 -0.68
N ILE A 60 0.98 4.88 -0.20
CA ILE A 60 0.66 6.16 0.41
C ILE A 60 0.07 5.93 1.79
N ASN A 61 0.63 6.56 2.82
CA ASN A 61 0.03 6.58 4.15
C ASN A 61 -0.99 7.73 4.23
N PRO A 62 -2.30 7.45 4.33
CA PRO A 62 -3.30 8.52 4.39
C PRO A 62 -3.30 9.27 5.73
N ARG A 63 -2.60 8.79 6.76
CA ARG A 63 -2.67 9.34 8.13
C ARG A 63 -1.63 10.43 8.41
N THR A 64 -0.59 10.51 7.59
CA THR A 64 0.50 11.50 7.69
C THR A 64 0.24 12.68 6.76
N ASP A 65 0.71 13.86 7.16
CA ASP A 65 0.68 15.04 6.29
C ASP A 65 1.81 15.00 5.23
N ASP A 66 2.82 14.16 5.43
CA ASP A 66 3.96 14.00 4.53
C ASP A 66 3.52 13.44 3.18
N ILE A 67 3.79 14.17 2.09
CA ILE A 67 3.51 13.69 0.73
C ILE A 67 4.65 12.76 0.30
N GLU A 68 4.33 11.50 0.03
CA GLU A 68 5.29 10.51 -0.44
C GLU A 68 5.90 10.93 -1.78
N SER A 69 7.23 10.85 -1.88
CA SER A 69 7.93 11.18 -3.12
C SER A 69 7.74 10.09 -4.18
N VAL A 70 7.89 10.47 -5.45
CA VAL A 70 7.90 9.51 -6.56
C VAL A 70 8.97 8.43 -6.34
N ASP A 71 10.17 8.82 -5.89
CA ASP A 71 11.29 7.90 -5.67
C ASP A 71 10.98 6.86 -4.60
N PHE A 72 10.32 7.27 -3.51
CA PHE A 72 9.87 6.34 -2.47
C PHE A 72 8.88 5.30 -3.04
N ILE A 73 7.90 5.77 -3.82
CA ILE A 73 6.88 4.90 -4.42
C ILE A 73 7.54 3.93 -5.42
N VAL A 74 8.44 4.43 -6.26
CA VAL A 74 9.22 3.61 -7.20
C VAL A 74 10.00 2.55 -6.44
N GLN A 75 10.72 2.92 -5.39
CA GLN A 75 11.49 1.96 -4.58
C GLN A 75 10.61 0.84 -4.02
N LYS A 76 9.41 1.16 -3.52
CA LYS A 76 8.46 0.15 -3.03
C LYS A 76 8.03 -0.83 -4.13
N VAL A 77 7.85 -0.33 -5.35
CA VAL A 77 7.52 -1.17 -6.51
C VAL A 77 8.70 -2.03 -6.93
N GLU A 78 9.92 -1.49 -6.94
CA GLU A 78 11.15 -2.25 -7.23
C GLU A 78 11.34 -3.42 -6.25
N GLU A 79 10.99 -3.24 -4.97
CA GLU A 79 10.98 -4.32 -3.99
C GLU A 79 9.92 -5.38 -4.30
N ALA A 80 8.71 -4.97 -4.71
CA ALA A 80 7.64 -5.89 -5.09
C ALA A 80 7.96 -6.66 -6.38
N LEU A 81 8.66 -6.04 -7.34
CA LEU A 81 9.09 -6.64 -8.61
C LEU A 81 10.07 -7.82 -8.43
N LYS A 82 10.68 -7.97 -7.26
CA LYS A 82 11.49 -9.17 -6.92
C LYS A 82 10.62 -10.43 -6.82
N TYR A 83 9.31 -10.29 -6.67
CA TYR A 83 8.37 -11.38 -6.45
C TYR A 83 7.22 -11.43 -7.46
N TYR A 84 6.73 -10.28 -7.91
CA TYR A 84 5.59 -10.14 -8.81
C TYR A 84 6.05 -9.71 -10.20
N SER A 85 5.35 -10.16 -11.24
CA SER A 85 5.48 -9.59 -12.58
C SER A 85 4.81 -8.19 -12.63
N PRO A 86 5.29 -7.26 -13.47
CA PRO A 86 4.77 -5.90 -13.52
C PRO A 86 3.25 -5.80 -13.75
N ASP A 87 2.68 -6.72 -14.53
CA ASP A 87 1.25 -6.80 -14.85
C ASP A 87 0.36 -7.19 -13.66
N LYS A 88 0.95 -7.66 -12.55
CA LYS A 88 0.24 -8.06 -11.32
C LYS A 88 0.29 -7.03 -10.20
N ILE A 89 0.97 -5.88 -10.41
CA ILE A 89 1.15 -4.85 -9.37
C ILE A 89 0.25 -3.66 -9.66
N PHE A 90 -0.57 -3.31 -8.67
CA PHE A 90 -1.49 -2.19 -8.68
C PHE A 90 -1.11 -1.22 -7.55
N LEU A 91 -1.04 0.08 -7.82
CA LEU A 91 -0.73 1.07 -6.79
C LEU A 91 -2.01 1.59 -6.14
N ASN A 92 -2.03 1.59 -4.81
CA ASN A 92 -3.12 2.16 -4.02
C ASN A 92 -2.56 2.89 -2.78
N THR A 93 -3.46 3.57 -2.08
CA THR A 93 -3.18 4.09 -0.73
C THR A 93 -3.35 2.97 0.29
N ASP A 94 -2.63 3.01 1.41
CA ASP A 94 -2.75 2.02 2.49
C ASP A 94 -4.21 1.92 2.98
N CYS A 95 -4.91 3.04 3.05
CA CYS A 95 -6.34 3.09 3.38
C CYS A 95 -6.99 4.34 2.77
N GLY A 96 -8.27 4.59 3.07
CA GLY A 96 -8.98 5.80 2.65
C GLY A 96 -8.58 7.05 3.44
N PHE A 97 -8.65 8.22 2.80
CA PHE A 97 -8.41 9.53 3.43
C PHE A 97 -9.57 10.00 4.33
N GLY A 98 -10.79 9.55 4.03
CA GLY A 98 -11.99 9.85 4.81
C GLY A 98 -12.39 8.66 5.67
N CYS A 99 -12.53 8.87 6.97
CA CYS A 99 -12.79 7.80 7.91
C CYS A 99 -14.04 8.17 8.75
N PHE A 100 -15.23 7.77 8.25
CA PHE A 100 -16.61 8.06 8.74
C PHE A 100 -16.95 9.51 9.08
N ALA A 101 -18.03 9.99 8.44
CA ALA A 101 -18.86 11.18 8.65
C ALA A 101 -18.16 12.54 8.89
N GLU A 102 -17.11 12.64 9.71
CA GLU A 102 -16.41 13.90 10.05
C GLU A 102 -14.92 13.73 10.44
N ARG A 103 -14.33 12.52 10.37
CA ARG A 103 -12.93 12.28 10.76
C ARG A 103 -12.04 11.92 9.58
N CYS A 104 -11.76 12.92 8.75
CA CYS A 104 -10.71 12.79 7.75
C CYS A 104 -9.35 12.61 8.45
N VAL A 105 -8.55 11.65 7.97
CA VAL A 105 -7.18 11.43 8.46
C VAL A 105 -6.16 12.29 7.71
N ASN A 106 -6.64 12.99 6.67
CA ASN A 106 -5.89 13.91 5.81
C ASN A 106 -6.82 15.01 5.30
N ASP A 107 -6.29 16.20 5.01
CA ASP A 107 -7.04 17.22 4.29
C ASP A 107 -7.08 16.94 2.78
N GLU A 108 -8.01 17.60 2.09
CA GLU A 108 -8.25 17.39 0.65
C GLU A 108 -7.02 17.75 -0.20
N GLN A 109 -6.32 18.83 0.14
CA GLN A 109 -5.18 19.32 -0.65
C GLN A 109 -4.01 18.33 -0.57
N ASN A 110 -3.69 17.85 0.62
CA ASN A 110 -2.65 16.85 0.83
C ASN A 110 -3.04 15.50 0.22
N ALA A 111 -4.29 15.06 0.36
CA ALA A 111 -4.79 13.85 -0.30
C ALA A 111 -4.65 13.92 -1.83
N PHE A 112 -4.99 15.07 -2.43
CA PHE A 112 -4.82 15.30 -3.86
C PHE A 112 -3.35 15.21 -4.28
N GLU A 113 -2.44 15.90 -3.57
CA GLU A 113 -1.02 15.87 -3.91
C GLU A 113 -0.41 14.47 -3.73
N LYS A 114 -0.81 13.71 -2.70
CA LYS A 114 -0.41 12.30 -2.52
C LYS A 114 -0.82 11.42 -3.70
N ILE A 115 -2.08 11.49 -4.12
CA ILE A 115 -2.57 10.75 -5.30
C ILE A 115 -1.83 11.21 -6.56
N ARG A 116 -1.55 12.50 -6.69
CA ARG A 116 -0.79 13.05 -7.83
C ARG A 116 0.63 12.48 -7.88
N GLN A 117 1.34 12.33 -6.76
CA GLN A 117 2.67 11.70 -6.75
C GLN A 117 2.57 10.22 -7.12
N MET A 118 1.58 9.49 -6.61
CA MET A 118 1.33 8.09 -6.97
C MET A 118 1.07 7.93 -8.48
N ALA A 119 0.28 8.81 -9.08
CA ALA A 119 0.02 8.81 -10.52
C ALA A 119 1.28 9.09 -11.36
N LYS A 120 2.14 10.02 -10.91
CA LYS A 120 3.44 10.29 -11.56
C LYS A 120 4.36 9.07 -11.50
N ALA A 121 4.47 8.43 -10.33
CA ALA A 121 5.25 7.21 -10.16
C ALA A 121 4.74 6.09 -11.07
N ALA A 122 3.41 5.87 -11.10
CA ALA A 122 2.78 4.88 -11.97
C ALA A 122 3.08 5.13 -13.46
N LYS A 123 3.13 6.39 -13.90
CA LYS A 123 3.51 6.73 -15.27
C LYS A 123 4.97 6.35 -15.56
N SER A 124 5.90 6.77 -14.70
CA SER A 124 7.32 6.47 -14.86
C SER A 124 7.62 4.95 -14.85
N LEU A 125 6.96 4.20 -13.96
CA LEU A 125 7.10 2.74 -13.89
C LEU A 125 6.57 2.05 -15.15
N ARG A 126 5.44 2.51 -15.70
CA ARG A 126 4.93 1.98 -16.98
C ARG A 126 5.88 2.27 -18.14
N GLU A 127 6.51 3.44 -18.19
CA GLU A 127 7.53 3.73 -19.22
C GLU A 127 8.77 2.83 -19.10
N LYS A 128 9.09 2.37 -17.89
CA LYS A 128 10.25 1.52 -17.62
C LYS A 128 9.99 0.02 -17.83
N TYR A 129 8.77 -0.44 -17.57
CA TYR A 129 8.45 -1.87 -17.46
C TYR A 129 7.31 -2.37 -18.36
N ALA A 130 6.67 -1.50 -19.14
CA ALA A 130 5.64 -1.88 -20.12
C ALA A 130 6.22 -2.14 -21.51
#